data_AF-A0A7S4M3Q7-F1
#
_entry.id   AF-A0A7S4M3Q7-F1
#
_cell.length_a   1.000
_cell.length_b   1.000
_cell.length_c   1.000
_cell.angle_alpha   90.00
_cell.angle_beta   90.00
_cell.angle_gamma   90.00
#
_symmetry.space_group_name_H-M   'P 1'
#
loop_
_entity.id
_entity.type
_entity.pdbx_description
1 polymer ?
#
loop_
_entity_poly.entity_id
_entity_poly.type
_entity_poly.pdbx_seq_one_letter_code
_entity_poly.pdbx_strand_id
1 'polypeptide(L)'
;SIDAYDRSGFILLGEGDLLMYTDSSIKAANNNSAIFIGEGGSLTMYHNSRLELEDTGVFQIVAGGVTLQQDSQVNMNETGVMNIFESGTIQAIDRSELNL
;
A
#
# COMPACT_ATOMS: atom_id res chain seq x y z
N SER A 1 -12.59 -5.61 0.69
CA SER A 1 -11.52 -5.04 -0.13
C SER A 1 -11.82 -3.56 -0.36
N ILE A 2 -10.78 -2.74 -0.53
CA ILE A 2 -10.88 -1.40 -1.12
C ILE A 2 -10.09 -1.46 -2.41
N ASP A 3 -10.75 -1.21 -3.52
CA ASP A 3 -10.11 -1.39 -4.81
C ASP A 3 -10.18 -0.10 -5.65
N ALA A 4 -9.01 0.32 -6.16
CA ALA A 4 -8.88 1.37 -7.16
C ALA A 4 -8.77 0.72 -8.55
N TYR A 5 -9.91 0.64 -9.26
CA TYR A 5 -10.02 -0.07 -10.55
C TYR A 5 -10.31 0.80 -11.78
N ASP A 6 -10.67 2.08 -11.63
CA ASP A 6 -11.03 2.91 -12.78
C ASP A 6 -9.79 3.57 -13.43
N ARG A 7 -9.93 4.19 -14.61
CA ARG A 7 -8.86 4.88 -15.37
C ARG A 7 -8.06 5.93 -14.59
N SER A 8 -8.37 6.21 -13.32
CA SER A 8 -7.72 7.16 -12.42
C SER A 8 -8.16 6.95 -10.95
N GLY A 9 -8.18 5.71 -10.45
CA GLY A 9 -8.53 5.46 -9.04
C GLY A 9 -7.41 5.88 -8.08
N PHE A 10 -7.69 6.70 -7.06
CA PHE A 10 -6.69 7.14 -6.09
C PHE A 10 -7.11 6.88 -4.65
N ILE A 11 -6.20 6.35 -3.84
CA ILE A 11 -6.31 6.32 -2.37
C ILE A 11 -5.26 7.29 -1.82
N LEU A 12 -5.69 8.29 -1.04
CA LEU A 12 -4.81 9.31 -0.46
C LEU A 12 -4.93 9.30 1.07
N LEU A 13 -3.80 9.07 1.75
CA LEU A 13 -3.67 9.16 3.20
C LEU A 13 -2.60 10.20 3.52
N GLY A 14 -3.00 11.45 3.75
CA GLY A 14 -2.08 12.58 3.87
C GLY A 14 -2.04 13.26 5.24
N GLU A 15 -2.92 12.90 6.19
CA GLU A 15 -2.93 13.41 7.58
C GLU A 15 -3.61 12.41 8.55
N GLY A 16 -3.82 11.17 8.10
CA GLY A 16 -4.61 10.19 8.84
C GLY A 16 -4.18 8.76 8.56
N ASP A 17 -4.69 7.87 9.41
CA ASP A 17 -4.30 6.47 9.42
C ASP A 17 -5.36 5.61 8.76
N LEU A 18 -4.92 4.68 7.92
CA LEU A 18 -5.74 3.55 7.48
C LEU A 18 -5.29 2.30 8.21
N LEU A 19 -6.22 1.68 8.93
CA LEU A 19 -6.02 0.41 9.60
C LEU A 19 -6.76 -0.69 8.83
N MET A 20 -6.01 -1.65 8.31
CA MET A 20 -6.55 -2.86 7.69
C MET A 20 -6.43 -4.03 8.67
N TYR A 21 -7.55 -4.69 8.90
CA TYR A 21 -7.63 -5.86 9.79
C TYR A 21 -8.05 -7.10 9.01
N THR A 22 -7.60 -8.26 9.50
CA THR A 22 -8.05 -9.63 9.17
C THR A 22 -8.56 -9.82 7.75
N ASP A 23 -7.70 -10.40 6.90
CA ASP A 23 -8.02 -10.79 5.52
C ASP A 23 -8.56 -9.63 4.65
N SER A 24 -8.25 -8.39 5.03
CA SER A 24 -8.57 -7.20 4.22
C SER A 24 -7.57 -7.04 3.09
N SER A 25 -8.05 -6.58 1.94
CA SER A 25 -7.18 -6.24 0.81
C SER A 25 -7.39 -4.81 0.32
N ILE A 26 -6.28 -4.18 -0.08
CA ILE A 26 -6.28 -2.99 -0.93
C ILE A 26 -5.65 -3.38 -2.24
N LYS A 27 -6.27 -2.97 -3.34
CA LYS A 27 -5.72 -3.23 -4.67
C LYS A 27 -5.69 -1.96 -5.51
N ALA A 28 -4.55 -1.68 -6.11
CA ALA A 28 -4.42 -0.69 -7.18
C ALA A 28 -4.05 -1.44 -8.46
N ALA A 29 -4.98 -1.44 -9.41
CA ALA A 29 -4.82 -2.12 -10.69
C ALA A 29 -5.13 -1.17 -11.84
N ASN A 30 -4.46 -1.38 -12.98
CA ASN A 30 -4.59 -0.65 -14.25
C ASN A 30 -3.81 0.69 -14.37
N ASN A 31 -3.66 1.11 -15.63
CA ASN A 31 -3.08 2.38 -16.06
C ASN A 31 -3.74 3.55 -15.32
N ASN A 32 -2.99 4.10 -14.35
CA ASN A 32 -3.28 5.30 -13.56
C ASN A 32 -4.01 5.09 -12.22
N SER A 33 -4.10 3.86 -11.70
CA SER A 33 -4.47 3.67 -10.30
C SER A 33 -3.28 3.91 -9.39
N ALA A 34 -3.47 4.69 -8.32
CA ALA A 34 -2.40 4.92 -7.36
C ALA A 34 -2.85 4.96 -5.90
N ILE A 35 -1.95 4.54 -5.02
CA ILE A 35 -2.09 4.70 -3.57
C ILE A 35 -0.97 5.64 -3.13
N PHE A 36 -1.32 6.69 -2.40
CA PHE A 36 -0.40 7.70 -1.90
C PHE A 36 -0.50 7.83 -0.39
N ILE A 37 0.63 7.67 0.29
CA ILE A 37 0.80 7.92 1.72
C ILE A 37 1.66 9.17 1.86
N GLY A 38 1.06 10.28 2.28
CA GLY A 38 1.71 11.58 2.44
C GLY A 38 2.21 11.83 3.87
N GLU A 39 2.69 13.05 4.09
CA GLU A 39 3.24 13.50 5.37
C GLU A 39 2.23 13.28 6.52
N GLY A 40 2.61 12.52 7.55
CA GLY A 40 1.69 12.24 8.67
C GLY A 40 0.55 11.26 8.35
N GLY A 41 0.49 10.73 7.12
CA GLY A 41 -0.35 9.59 6.78
C GLY A 41 0.32 8.26 7.15
N SER A 42 -0.47 7.29 7.61
CA SER A 42 0.02 5.94 7.83
C SER A 42 -0.93 4.86 7.33
N LEU A 43 -0.36 3.74 6.89
CA LEU A 43 -1.09 2.51 6.60
C LEU A 43 -0.56 1.41 7.53
N THR A 44 -1.44 0.80 8.33
CA THR A 44 -1.08 -0.37 9.13
C THR A 44 -1.95 -1.56 8.75
N MET A 45 -1.30 -2.68 8.45
CA MET A 45 -1.92 -3.92 7.99
C MET A 45 -1.70 -5.03 9.01
N TYR A 46 -2.80 -5.68 9.42
CA TYR A 46 -2.82 -6.74 10.42
C TYR A 46 -3.46 -8.02 9.88
N HIS A 47 -3.05 -9.16 10.44
CA HIS A 47 -3.70 -10.47 10.29
C HIS A 47 -4.00 -10.85 8.82
N ASN A 48 -2.99 -11.25 8.06
CA ASN A 48 -3.12 -11.70 6.66
C ASN A 48 -3.71 -10.66 5.69
N SER A 49 -3.61 -9.37 6.03
CA SER A 49 -4.04 -8.30 5.13
C SER A 49 -3.09 -8.18 3.94
N ARG A 50 -3.61 -7.73 2.78
CA ARG A 50 -2.85 -7.67 1.53
C ARG A 50 -2.95 -6.32 0.84
N LEU A 51 -1.83 -5.83 0.33
CA LEU A 51 -1.80 -4.71 -0.61
C LEU A 51 -1.26 -5.24 -1.92
N GLU A 52 -2.05 -5.13 -2.98
CA GLU A 52 -1.73 -5.66 -4.30
C GLU A 52 -1.57 -4.51 -5.30
N LEU A 53 -0.38 -4.40 -5.88
CA LEU A 53 -0.10 -3.51 -7.00
C LEU A 53 -0.05 -4.35 -8.26
N GLU A 54 -1.04 -4.17 -9.11
CA GLU A 54 -1.18 -4.88 -10.36
C GLU A 54 -1.07 -3.96 -11.57
N ASP A 55 -0.56 -4.53 -12.66
CA ASP A 55 -0.32 -3.87 -13.93
C ASP A 55 0.56 -2.64 -13.70
N THR A 56 0.15 -1.45 -14.12
CA THR A 56 0.90 -0.20 -13.98
C THR A 56 0.47 0.60 -12.74
N GLY A 57 -0.11 -0.07 -11.74
CA GLY A 57 -0.49 0.54 -10.47
C GLY A 57 0.72 1.16 -9.76
N VAL A 58 0.51 2.34 -9.15
CA VAL A 58 1.57 3.11 -8.48
C VAL A 58 1.34 3.16 -6.97
N PHE A 59 2.37 2.89 -6.19
CA PHE A 59 2.39 3.16 -4.76
C PHE A 59 3.45 4.20 -4.42
N GLN A 60 3.04 5.25 -3.71
CA GLN A 60 3.91 6.35 -3.34
C GLN A 60 3.83 6.61 -1.84
N ILE A 61 5.00 6.75 -1.22
CA ILE A 61 5.14 7.15 0.18
C ILE A 61 6.02 8.40 0.21
N VAL A 62 5.51 9.49 0.76
CA VAL A 62 6.21 10.78 0.90
C VAL A 62 6.06 11.21 2.36
N ALA A 63 7.15 11.14 3.13
CA ALA A 63 7.17 11.48 4.56
C ALA A 63 6.12 10.77 5.46
N GLY A 64 5.46 9.72 4.94
CA GLY A 64 4.51 8.86 5.66
C GLY A 64 5.06 7.47 5.96
N GLY A 65 4.19 6.57 6.44
CA GLY A 65 4.62 5.23 6.88
C GLY A 65 3.68 4.09 6.52
N VAL A 66 4.26 2.92 6.22
CA VAL A 66 3.52 1.66 6.06
C VAL A 66 4.08 0.63 7.03
N THR A 67 3.20 -0.02 7.79
CA THR A 67 3.57 -1.10 8.72
C THR A 67 2.77 -2.36 8.41
N LEU A 68 3.48 -3.48 8.18
CA LEU A 68 2.90 -4.80 7.98
C LEU A 68 3.13 -5.65 9.22
N GLN A 69 2.08 -6.26 9.75
CA GLN A 69 2.14 -7.14 10.92
C GLN A 69 1.37 -8.43 10.69
N GLN A 70 1.74 -9.48 11.41
CA GLN A 70 0.98 -10.73 11.52
C GLN A 70 0.58 -11.32 10.15
N ASP A 71 1.59 -11.76 9.39
CA ASP A 71 1.41 -12.47 8.11
C ASP A 71 0.81 -11.58 6.98
N SER A 72 0.93 -10.26 7.11
CA SER A 72 0.46 -9.32 6.09
C SER A 72 1.47 -9.19 4.93
N GLN A 73 0.98 -8.86 3.74
CA GLN A 73 1.79 -8.86 2.52
C GLN A 73 1.56 -7.61 1.68
N VAL A 74 2.64 -7.08 1.12
CA VAL A 74 2.60 -6.18 -0.03
C VAL A 74 3.15 -6.95 -1.23
N ASN A 75 2.35 -7.06 -2.29
CA ASN A 75 2.70 -7.79 -3.49
C ASN A 75 2.65 -6.84 -4.69
N MET A 76 3.72 -6.83 -5.48
CA MET A 76 3.82 -6.11 -6.74
C MET A 76 3.99 -7.11 -7.89
N ASN A 77 3.27 -6.92 -8.99
CA ASN A 77 3.49 -7.67 -10.23
C ASN A 77 4.43 -6.91 -11.20
N GLU A 78 4.81 -7.55 -12.31
CA GLU A 78 5.96 -7.18 -13.17
C GLU A 78 6.02 -5.71 -13.65
N THR A 79 4.92 -4.97 -13.66
CA THR A 79 4.87 -3.59 -14.17
C THR A 79 4.47 -2.54 -13.13
N GLY A 80 4.22 -2.95 -11.88
CA GLY A 80 3.88 -2.03 -10.80
C GLY A 80 5.07 -1.15 -10.43
N VAL A 81 4.81 -0.01 -9.80
CA VAL A 81 5.88 0.89 -9.35
C VAL A 81 5.64 1.30 -7.90
N MET A 82 6.64 1.07 -7.05
CA MET A 82 6.69 1.61 -5.69
C MET A 82 7.78 2.67 -5.59
N ASN A 83 7.43 3.86 -5.13
CA ASN A 83 8.37 4.93 -4.85
C ASN A 83 8.26 5.36 -3.39
N ILE A 84 9.41 5.42 -2.72
CA ILE A 84 9.53 5.94 -1.36
C ILE A 84 10.41 7.17 -1.43
N PHE A 85 9.86 8.32 -1.08
CA PHE A 85 10.52 9.61 -1.14
C PHE A 85 10.67 10.21 0.27
N GLU A 86 11.63 11.15 0.38
CA GLU A 86 11.91 11.88 1.62
C GLU A 86 12.16 10.93 2.80
N SER A 87 11.47 11.13 3.94
CA SER A 87 11.52 10.27 5.11
C SER A 87 10.44 9.18 5.13
N GLY A 88 9.88 8.82 3.97
CA GLY A 88 8.90 7.74 3.86
C GLY A 88 9.46 6.39 4.32
N THR A 89 8.63 5.54 4.93
CA THR A 89 9.07 4.23 5.44
C THR A 89 8.11 3.08 5.12
N ILE A 90 8.68 1.88 4.96
CA ILE A 90 7.95 0.60 5.00
C ILE A 90 8.63 -0.29 6.05
N GLN A 91 7.83 -0.86 6.95
CA GLN A 91 8.30 -1.79 7.97
C GLN A 91 7.48 -3.09 7.88
N ALA A 92 8.18 -4.21 7.77
CA ALA A 92 7.59 -5.54 7.89
C ALA A 92 7.99 -6.14 9.23
N ILE A 93 6.99 -6.52 10.03
CA ILE A 93 7.14 -7.10 11.36
C ILE A 93 6.48 -8.48 11.35
N ASP A 94 7.00 -9.40 12.17
CA ASP A 94 6.63 -10.81 12.18
C ASP A 94 6.92 -11.48 10.82
N ARG A 95 6.13 -12.48 10.43
CA ARG A 95 6.23 -13.18 9.14
C ARG A 95 5.58 -12.40 7.98
N SER A 96 5.64 -11.07 8.04
CA SER A 96 5.09 -10.21 6.98
C SER A 96 6.09 -10.05 5.84
N GLU A 97 5.59 -9.87 4.62
CA GLU A 97 6.42 -9.90 3.41
C GLU A 97 6.21 -8.66 2.53
N LEU A 98 7.31 -8.23 1.91
CA LEU A 98 7.34 -7.23 0.86
C LEU A 98 7.87 -7.91 -0.41
N ASN A 99 6.95 -8.29 -1.30
CA ASN A 99 7.23 -9.00 -2.54
C ASN A 99 7.19 -7.98 -3.69
N LEU A 100 8.38 -7.49 -4.10
CA LEU A 100 8.58 -6.46 -5.12
C LEU A 100 9.10 -7.04 -6.43
#